data_AF-A0A2R6NU68-F1
#
_entry.id   AF-A0A2R6NU68-F1
#
_cell.length_a   1.000
_cell.length_b   1.000
_cell.length_c   1.000
_cell.angle_alpha   90.00
_cell.angle_beta   90.00
_cell.angle_gamma   90.00
#
_symmetry.space_group_name_H-M   'P 1'
#
loop_
_entity.id
_entity.type
_entity.pdbx_description
1 polymer ?
#
loop_
_entity_poly.entity_id
_entity_poly.type
_entity_poly.pdbx_seq_one_letter_code
_entity_poly.pdbx_strand_id
1 'polypeptide(L)'
;MAEIYAPEVALNSIPDDLTVPQFFLDSSHPLKPANNTVKPWMIDDATGRQVGFEEIGPSCYANPAYTADELLHQITLTQSSLLVTHSSSLSVALSAAKTAGISPDRVIIIDSLEQAGSSVHVTVDELVAAGLAKQPMFVEKRLKPGEAKRKVALLCFSSGTTGKPKAVEVPHYAMVANVIQVALAIGSAPRYVPGDVALGGLTETFTAVALSSNDQKIATPASAGVLIPGIVARVVKPDGTLAKLGEPGELLVRGPSMALGYYKNPEA
;
A
#
# COMPACT_ATOMS: atom_id res chain seq x y z
N MET A 1 9.95 6.49 -32.22
CA MET A 1 9.55 5.42 -31.28
C MET A 1 10.67 5.27 -30.25
N ALA A 2 10.43 4.94 -28.99
CA ALA A 2 9.23 4.26 -28.53
C ALA A 2 8.90 4.57 -27.07
N GLU A 3 7.63 4.90 -26.81
CA GLU A 3 7.04 4.51 -25.54
C GLU A 3 7.29 3.01 -25.36
N ILE A 4 7.74 2.63 -24.17
CA ILE A 4 7.93 1.25 -23.74
C ILE A 4 6.60 0.79 -23.18
N TYR A 5 6.01 -0.24 -23.78
CA TYR A 5 4.77 -0.84 -23.32
C TYR A 5 5.08 -2.10 -22.55
N ALA A 6 4.26 -2.38 -21.53
CA ALA A 6 4.25 -3.69 -20.89
C ALA A 6 3.98 -4.81 -21.92
N PRO A 7 4.48 -6.04 -21.68
CA PRO A 7 4.14 -7.20 -22.50
C PRO A 7 2.62 -7.33 -22.69
N GLU A 8 2.17 -7.86 -23.85
CA GLU A 8 0.75 -8.02 -24.20
C GLU A 8 0.05 -9.05 -23.29
N VAL A 9 -0.24 -8.65 -22.06
CA VAL A 9 -1.19 -9.31 -21.18
C VAL A 9 -2.39 -8.38 -21.11
N ALA A 10 -3.53 -8.82 -21.62
CA ALA A 10 -4.75 -8.04 -21.63
C ALA A 10 -5.18 -7.73 -20.19
N LEU A 11 -4.98 -6.48 -19.76
CA LEU A 11 -5.56 -5.98 -18.52
C LEU A 11 -7.04 -5.70 -18.78
N ASN A 12 -7.90 -6.67 -18.42
CA ASN A 12 -9.35 -6.49 -18.42
C ASN A 12 -9.76 -5.27 -17.58
N SER A 13 -11.01 -4.79 -17.70
CA SER A 13 -11.43 -3.58 -16.99
C SER A 13 -11.28 -3.76 -15.47
N ILE A 14 -10.45 -2.91 -14.87
CA ILE A 14 -10.33 -2.78 -13.42
C ILE A 14 -11.61 -2.13 -12.90
N PRO A 15 -12.25 -2.67 -11.84
CA PRO A 15 -13.46 -2.07 -11.28
C PRO A 15 -13.14 -0.68 -10.71
N ASP A 16 -13.97 0.31 -11.06
CA ASP A 16 -13.80 1.70 -10.62
C ASP A 16 -14.95 2.22 -9.74
N ASP A 17 -15.76 1.29 -9.24
CA ASP A 17 -16.91 1.47 -8.36
C ASP A 17 -16.80 0.65 -7.05
N LEU A 18 -15.66 0.02 -6.81
CA LEU A 18 -15.39 -0.73 -5.58
C LEU A 18 -14.42 0.02 -4.67
N THR A 19 -14.70 -0.04 -3.36
CA THR A 19 -13.70 0.27 -2.35
C THR A 19 -12.69 -0.88 -2.22
N VAL A 20 -11.57 -0.58 -1.58
CA VAL A 20 -10.51 -1.55 -1.29
C VAL A 20 -11.03 -2.71 -0.42
N PRO A 21 -11.72 -2.47 0.72
CA PRO A 21 -12.33 -3.54 1.50
C PRO A 21 -13.30 -4.39 0.69
N GLN A 22 -14.15 -3.78 -0.14
CA GLN A 22 -15.06 -4.50 -1.01
C GLN A 22 -14.33 -5.46 -1.94
N PHE A 23 -13.27 -4.99 -2.60
CA PHE A 23 -12.50 -5.83 -3.51
C PHE A 23 -11.81 -6.99 -2.77
N PHE A 24 -11.21 -6.73 -1.60
CA PHE A 24 -10.45 -7.73 -0.86
C PHE A 24 -11.30 -8.72 -0.06
N LEU A 25 -12.39 -8.28 0.56
CA LEU A 25 -13.13 -9.07 1.54
C LEU A 25 -14.43 -9.63 0.95
N ASP A 26 -15.23 -8.80 0.29
CA ASP A 26 -16.66 -9.11 0.10
C ASP A 26 -17.08 -9.32 -1.36
N SER A 27 -16.26 -8.90 -2.33
CA SER A 27 -16.60 -8.96 -3.75
C SER A 27 -15.84 -10.08 -4.45
N SER A 28 -16.60 -10.97 -5.10
CA SER A 28 -16.08 -11.89 -6.09
C SER A 28 -15.93 -11.17 -7.41
N HIS A 29 -14.69 -10.84 -7.80
CA HIS A 29 -14.37 -10.22 -9.08
C HIS A 29 -13.53 -11.19 -9.93
N PRO A 30 -13.77 -11.33 -11.25
CA PRO A 30 -13.02 -12.27 -12.09
C PRO A 30 -11.50 -12.06 -12.09
N LEU A 31 -11.06 -10.82 -11.85
CA LEU A 31 -9.64 -10.44 -11.74
C LEU A 31 -9.08 -10.47 -10.31
N LYS A 32 -9.92 -10.75 -9.31
CA LYS A 32 -9.42 -10.90 -7.94
C LYS A 32 -8.53 -12.14 -7.89
N PRO A 33 -7.29 -12.04 -7.39
CA PRO A 33 -6.40 -13.20 -7.30
C PRO A 33 -7.06 -14.30 -6.46
N ALA A 34 -7.14 -15.51 -6.99
CA ALA A 34 -7.66 -16.65 -6.27
C ALA A 34 -6.61 -17.16 -5.27
N ASN A 35 -6.97 -17.24 -4.00
CA ASN A 35 -6.07 -17.72 -2.95
C ASN A 35 -6.16 -19.26 -2.86
N ASN A 36 -5.63 -19.95 -3.87
CA ASN A 36 -5.75 -21.42 -3.99
C ASN A 36 -4.71 -22.21 -3.19
N THR A 37 -3.87 -21.54 -2.41
CA THR A 37 -2.85 -22.20 -1.59
C THR A 37 -2.85 -21.64 -0.18
N VAL A 38 -2.92 -22.54 0.81
CA VAL A 38 -2.64 -22.26 2.22
C VAL A 38 -1.13 -22.08 2.36
N LYS A 39 -0.60 -20.96 1.89
CA LYS A 39 0.79 -20.56 2.16
C LYS A 39 0.77 -19.51 3.27
N PRO A 40 1.65 -19.63 4.28
CA PRO A 40 1.82 -18.56 5.24
C PRO A 40 2.28 -17.30 4.52
N TRP A 41 1.70 -16.18 4.90
CA TRP A 41 2.07 -14.88 4.35
C TRP A 41 3.29 -14.32 5.08
N MET A 42 3.40 -14.59 6.38
CA MET A 42 4.56 -14.27 7.19
C MET A 42 5.01 -15.51 7.96
N ILE A 43 6.31 -15.60 8.17
CA ILE A 43 6.92 -16.56 9.09
C ILE A 43 7.73 -15.73 10.07
N ASP A 44 7.34 -15.76 11.34
CA ASP A 44 8.11 -15.13 12.39
C ASP A 44 9.48 -15.80 12.49
N ASP A 45 10.55 -15.04 12.32
CA ASP A 45 11.90 -15.59 12.20
C ASP A 45 12.41 -16.21 13.52
N ALA A 46 11.97 -15.65 14.66
CA ALA A 46 12.40 -16.11 15.98
C ALA A 46 11.69 -17.40 16.43
N THR A 47 10.41 -17.53 16.09
CA THR A 47 9.53 -18.61 16.58
C THR A 47 9.17 -19.62 15.51
N GLY A 48 9.39 -19.31 14.23
CA GLY A 48 8.91 -20.08 13.09
C GLY A 48 7.38 -20.03 12.93
N ARG A 49 6.67 -19.19 13.69
CA ARG A 49 5.21 -19.10 13.63
C ARG A 49 4.79 -18.64 12.23
N GLN A 50 4.00 -19.48 11.59
CA GLN A 50 3.37 -19.21 10.32
C GLN A 50 2.09 -18.41 10.56
N VAL A 51 1.97 -17.26 9.90
CA VAL A 51 0.80 -16.38 9.99
C VAL A 51 0.10 -16.39 8.64
N GLY A 52 -1.16 -16.83 8.65
CA GLY A 52 -1.99 -16.95 7.43
C GLY A 52 -2.73 -15.65 7.08
N PHE A 53 -3.35 -15.62 5.91
CA PHE A 53 -4.15 -14.47 5.46
C PHE A 53 -5.25 -14.07 6.46
N GLU A 54 -5.88 -15.04 7.13
CA GLU A 54 -6.95 -14.79 8.11
C GLU A 54 -6.46 -14.04 9.36
N GLU A 55 -5.15 -14.10 9.65
CA GLU A 55 -4.53 -13.41 10.78
C GLU A 55 -3.93 -12.05 10.38
N ILE A 56 -3.74 -11.78 9.08
CA ILE A 56 -3.14 -10.54 8.58
C ILE A 56 -4.25 -9.60 8.08
N GLY A 57 -4.69 -8.70 8.95
CA GLY A 57 -5.58 -7.60 8.56
C GLY A 57 -4.85 -6.50 7.76
N PRO A 58 -5.52 -5.83 6.81
CA PRO A 58 -4.96 -4.66 6.14
C PRO A 58 -4.86 -3.49 7.12
N SER A 59 -3.72 -2.81 7.14
CA SER A 59 -3.46 -1.68 8.04
C SER A 59 -2.98 -0.46 7.27
N CYS A 60 -3.17 0.73 7.85
CA CYS A 60 -2.54 1.97 7.39
C CYS A 60 -1.37 2.25 8.33
N TYR A 61 -0.20 2.55 7.77
CA TYR A 61 1.04 2.37 8.51
C TYR A 61 1.68 3.71 8.87
N ALA A 62 1.95 3.90 10.14
CA ALA A 62 3.07 4.72 10.60
C ALA A 62 4.20 3.76 10.97
N ASN A 63 5.45 4.18 10.79
CA ASN A 63 6.59 3.34 11.18
C ASN A 63 6.62 3.23 12.72
N PRO A 64 6.58 2.02 13.31
CA PRO A 64 6.61 1.86 14.77
C PRO A 64 7.91 2.36 15.41
N ALA A 65 8.97 2.55 14.62
CA ALA A 65 10.24 3.13 15.06
C ALA A 65 10.26 4.68 15.04
N TYR A 66 9.18 5.35 14.62
CA TYR A 66 9.11 6.80 14.66
C TYR A 66 9.19 7.34 16.09
N THR A 67 9.81 8.51 16.19
CA THR A 67 9.74 9.38 17.35
C THR A 67 8.36 10.06 17.44
N ALA A 68 8.04 10.64 18.60
CA ALA A 68 6.78 11.34 18.80
C ALA A 68 6.61 12.53 17.85
N ASP A 69 7.70 13.23 17.50
CA ASP A 69 7.67 14.38 16.60
C ASP A 69 7.44 13.96 15.13
N GLU A 70 8.02 12.84 14.70
CA GLU A 70 7.78 12.27 13.37
C GLU A 70 6.34 11.81 13.22
N LEU A 71 5.80 11.13 14.25
CA LEU A 71 4.39 10.73 14.27
C LEU A 71 3.45 11.94 14.33
N LEU A 72 3.79 12.97 15.12
CA LEU A 72 3.04 14.23 15.19
C LEU A 72 2.98 14.94 13.83
N HIS A 73 4.08 14.96 13.08
CA HIS A 73 4.09 15.50 11.71
C HIS A 73 3.07 14.78 10.83
N GLN A 74 3.06 13.45 10.86
CA GLN A 74 2.09 12.64 10.11
C GLN A 74 0.65 12.95 10.53
N ILE A 75 0.35 12.91 11.84
CA ILE A 75 -0.99 13.21 12.38
C ILE A 75 -1.48 14.60 11.97
N THR A 76 -0.60 15.60 12.06
CA THR A 76 -0.94 16.99 11.76
C THR A 76 -1.20 17.17 10.27
N LEU A 77 -0.35 16.59 9.40
CA LEU A 77 -0.49 16.70 7.96
C LEU A 77 -1.79 16.04 7.47
N THR A 78 -2.10 14.83 7.94
CA THR A 78 -3.29 14.07 7.54
C THR A 78 -4.56 14.52 8.26
N GLN A 79 -4.44 15.30 9.34
CA GLN A 79 -5.54 15.65 10.24
C GLN A 79 -6.24 14.41 10.82
N SER A 80 -5.45 13.41 11.22
CA SER A 80 -5.98 12.17 11.79
C SER A 80 -6.75 12.44 13.09
N SER A 81 -7.90 11.77 13.25
CA SER A 81 -8.79 11.94 14.41
C SER A 81 -8.82 10.75 15.35
N LEU A 82 -8.19 9.63 14.97
CA LEU A 82 -8.14 8.35 15.67
C LEU A 82 -6.75 7.74 15.42
N LEU A 83 -6.16 7.12 16.43
CA LEU A 83 -4.91 6.38 16.32
C LEU A 83 -5.13 4.92 16.71
N VAL A 84 -4.53 4.02 15.96
CA VAL A 84 -4.47 2.60 16.28
C VAL A 84 -2.99 2.24 16.39
N THR A 85 -2.58 1.67 17.52
CA THR A 85 -1.16 1.40 17.83
C THR A 85 -0.98 0.05 18.50
N HIS A 86 0.19 -0.55 18.37
CA HIS A 86 0.61 -1.66 19.22
C HIS A 86 1.03 -1.14 20.61
N SER A 87 0.89 -1.97 21.64
CA SER A 87 1.25 -1.65 23.03
C SER A 87 2.70 -1.16 23.19
N SER A 88 3.64 -1.74 22.44
CA SER A 88 5.06 -1.34 22.43
C SER A 88 5.31 0.11 21.98
N SER A 89 4.43 0.68 21.15
CA SER A 89 4.53 2.07 20.65
C SER A 89 3.55 3.03 21.34
N LEU A 90 2.81 2.57 22.36
CA LEU A 90 1.74 3.33 23.00
C LEU A 90 2.24 4.64 23.62
N SER A 91 3.40 4.65 24.27
CA SER A 91 3.96 5.85 24.88
C SER A 91 4.23 6.96 23.86
N VAL A 92 4.78 6.59 22.69
CA VAL A 92 5.03 7.49 21.57
C VAL A 92 3.70 7.99 20.98
N ALA A 93 2.75 7.08 20.76
CA ALA A 93 1.43 7.41 20.24
C ALA A 93 0.68 8.41 21.15
N LEU A 94 0.70 8.20 22.47
CA LEU A 94 0.07 9.09 23.44
C LEU A 94 0.72 10.47 23.49
N SER A 95 2.06 10.53 23.41
CA SER A 95 2.80 11.79 23.37
C SER A 95 2.42 12.62 22.13
N ALA A 96 2.40 11.99 20.96
CA ALA A 96 2.00 12.62 19.71
C ALA A 96 0.51 13.01 19.72
N ALA A 97 -0.38 12.12 20.19
CA ALA A 97 -1.81 12.35 20.30
C ALA A 97 -2.14 13.56 21.19
N LYS A 98 -1.51 13.64 22.37
CA LYS A 98 -1.69 14.75 23.30
C LYS A 98 -1.32 16.08 22.65
N THR A 99 -0.20 16.13 21.94
CA THR A 99 0.28 17.34 21.28
C THR A 99 -0.61 17.72 20.09
N ALA A 100 -1.14 16.74 19.37
CA ALA A 100 -2.10 16.93 18.28
C ALA A 100 -3.54 17.26 18.76
N GLY A 101 -3.81 17.20 20.06
CA GLY A 101 -5.16 17.41 20.62
C GLY A 101 -6.11 16.23 20.40
N ILE A 102 -5.61 15.03 20.12
CA ILE A 102 -6.40 13.80 20.05
C ILE A 102 -6.64 13.30 21.48
N SER A 103 -7.90 13.08 21.82
CA SER A 103 -8.29 12.60 23.14
C SER A 103 -7.82 11.15 23.37
N PRO A 104 -7.40 10.77 24.59
CA PRO A 104 -6.90 9.42 24.89
C PRO A 104 -7.86 8.27 24.55
N ASP A 105 -9.18 8.48 24.63
CA ASP A 105 -10.22 7.50 24.23
C ASP A 105 -10.22 7.19 22.72
N ARG A 106 -9.53 8.00 21.92
CA ARG A 106 -9.35 7.82 20.48
C ARG A 106 -8.00 7.19 20.12
N VAL A 107 -7.29 6.63 21.11
CA VAL A 107 -6.11 5.79 20.92
C VAL A 107 -6.50 4.36 21.24
N ILE A 108 -6.48 3.51 20.21
CA ILE A 108 -6.91 2.12 20.24
C ILE A 108 -5.69 1.20 20.18
N ILE A 109 -5.68 0.14 20.97
CA ILE A 109 -4.58 -0.83 21.02
C ILE A 109 -4.90 -2.02 20.10
N ILE A 110 -3.96 -2.41 19.24
CA ILE A 110 -4.16 -3.50 18.27
C ILE A 110 -4.05 -4.89 18.91
N ASP A 111 -3.16 -5.05 19.89
CA ASP A 111 -2.86 -6.33 20.53
C ASP A 111 -3.67 -6.55 21.81
N SER A 112 -3.92 -7.83 22.12
CA SER A 112 -4.56 -8.24 23.37
C SER A 112 -3.56 -8.15 24.52
N LEU A 113 -3.76 -7.17 25.40
CA LEU A 113 -2.97 -7.05 26.62
C LEU A 113 -3.37 -8.15 27.61
N GLU A 114 -2.76 -9.34 27.53
CA GLU A 114 -2.94 -10.36 28.58
C GLU A 114 -2.36 -9.91 29.94
N GLN A 115 -1.52 -8.86 30.00
CA GLN A 115 -0.66 -8.58 31.16
C GLN A 115 -0.58 -7.13 31.65
N ALA A 116 -1.52 -6.25 31.33
CA ALA A 116 -1.56 -4.93 31.95
C ALA A 116 -2.95 -4.61 32.49
N GLY A 117 -3.08 -4.62 33.83
CA GLY A 117 -4.33 -4.30 34.51
C GLY A 117 -4.94 -3.01 34.00
N SER A 118 -6.27 -3.02 33.80
CA SER A 118 -7.11 -1.85 33.52
C SER A 118 -6.44 -0.80 32.62
N SER A 119 -6.10 -1.17 31.39
CA SER A 119 -5.83 -0.19 30.34
C SER A 119 -7.04 0.74 30.20
N VAL A 120 -6.82 2.05 30.27
CA VAL A 120 -7.86 3.07 29.97
C VAL A 120 -8.25 3.03 28.47
N HIS A 121 -7.40 2.41 27.63
CA HIS A 121 -7.58 2.34 26.18
C HIS A 121 -8.28 1.05 25.78
N VAL A 122 -9.23 1.20 24.85
CA VAL A 122 -9.98 0.10 24.24
C VAL A 122 -9.09 -0.64 23.24
N THR A 123 -9.21 -1.96 23.18
CA THR A 123 -8.50 -2.78 22.18
C THR A 123 -9.32 -2.98 20.91
N VAL A 124 -8.67 -3.37 19.81
CA VAL A 124 -9.37 -3.74 18.57
C VAL A 124 -10.32 -4.92 18.82
N ASP A 125 -9.93 -5.91 19.60
CA ASP A 125 -10.79 -7.06 19.95
C ASP A 125 -12.04 -6.64 20.72
N GLU A 126 -11.92 -5.70 21.66
CA GLU A 126 -13.05 -5.13 22.38
C GLU A 126 -13.99 -4.35 21.45
N LEU A 127 -13.45 -3.59 20.49
CA LEU A 127 -14.25 -2.90 19.48
C LEU A 127 -14.98 -3.89 18.57
N VAL A 128 -14.31 -4.97 18.15
CA VAL A 128 -14.91 -6.03 17.32
C VAL A 128 -16.02 -6.73 18.11
N ALA A 129 -15.77 -7.13 19.35
CA ALA A 129 -16.76 -7.76 20.22
C ALA A 129 -17.96 -6.85 20.46
N ALA A 130 -17.73 -5.56 20.73
CA ALA A 130 -18.79 -4.57 20.90
C ALA A 130 -19.60 -4.34 19.61
N GLY A 131 -18.94 -4.42 18.44
CA GLY A 131 -19.59 -4.36 17.13
C GLY A 131 -20.48 -5.58 16.85
N LEU A 132 -19.97 -6.79 17.10
CA LEU A 132 -20.68 -8.06 16.91
C LEU A 132 -21.88 -8.21 17.85
N ALA A 133 -21.81 -7.63 19.05
CA ALA A 133 -22.91 -7.65 20.02
C ALA A 133 -24.09 -6.72 19.64
N LYS A 134 -23.91 -5.85 18.64
CA LYS A 134 -24.93 -4.90 18.17
C LYS A 134 -25.45 -5.34 16.80
N GLN A 135 -26.71 -5.02 16.50
CA GLN A 135 -27.19 -5.19 15.13
C GLN A 135 -26.38 -4.29 14.19
N PRO A 136 -26.07 -4.76 12.96
CA PRO A 136 -25.31 -3.97 12.00
C PRO A 136 -26.02 -2.64 11.71
N MET A 137 -25.50 -1.54 12.26
CA MET A 137 -26.01 -0.19 11.96
C MET A 137 -25.28 0.46 10.79
N PHE A 138 -24.26 -0.21 10.25
CA PHE A 138 -23.46 0.29 9.14
C PHE A 138 -24.06 -0.17 7.82
N VAL A 139 -24.44 0.80 6.98
CA VAL A 139 -24.71 0.54 5.57
C VAL A 139 -23.42 0.75 4.81
N GLU A 140 -22.94 -0.31 4.21
CA GLU A 140 -21.71 -0.27 3.43
C GLU A 140 -21.82 0.72 2.27
N LYS A 141 -20.85 1.64 2.20
CA LYS A 141 -20.84 2.63 1.13
C LYS A 141 -20.43 1.98 -0.19
N ARG A 142 -21.28 2.11 -1.20
CA ARG A 142 -20.98 1.76 -2.59
C ARG A 142 -20.54 3.01 -3.34
N LEU A 143 -19.45 2.90 -4.11
CA LEU A 143 -18.97 4.00 -4.93
C LEU A 143 -19.76 4.03 -6.25
N LYS A 144 -19.91 5.22 -6.84
CA LYS A 144 -20.47 5.35 -8.19
C LYS A 144 -19.42 4.91 -9.23
N PRO A 145 -19.84 4.53 -10.45
CA PRO A 145 -18.91 4.30 -11.56
C PRO A 145 -17.90 5.44 -11.71
N GLY A 146 -16.62 5.11 -11.74
CA GLY A 146 -15.50 6.06 -11.81
C GLY A 146 -15.11 6.79 -10.52
N GLU A 147 -15.88 6.68 -9.43
CA GLU A 147 -15.59 7.38 -8.17
C GLU A 147 -14.32 6.83 -7.51
N ALA A 148 -14.03 5.53 -7.65
CA ALA A 148 -12.84 4.91 -7.05
C ALA A 148 -11.52 5.48 -7.61
N LYS A 149 -11.54 6.09 -8.81
CA LYS A 149 -10.37 6.74 -9.43
C LYS A 149 -9.96 8.03 -8.74
N ARG A 150 -10.86 8.64 -7.96
CA ARG A 150 -10.62 9.93 -7.28
C ARG A 150 -10.78 9.84 -5.78
N LYS A 151 -11.47 8.82 -5.27
CA LYS A 151 -11.69 8.62 -3.85
C LYS A 151 -10.43 8.04 -3.19
N VAL A 152 -9.75 8.86 -2.39
CA VAL A 152 -8.55 8.47 -1.62
C VAL A 152 -8.90 7.32 -0.67
N ALA A 153 -8.11 6.26 -0.76
CA ALA A 153 -8.14 5.08 0.10
C ALA A 153 -7.04 5.13 1.17
N LEU A 154 -5.87 5.67 0.81
CA LEU A 154 -4.68 5.64 1.64
C LEU A 154 -3.83 6.91 1.42
N LEU A 155 -3.21 7.38 2.50
CA LEU A 155 -2.17 8.40 2.47
C LEU A 155 -0.83 7.73 2.82
N CYS A 156 0.01 7.50 1.80
CA CYS A 156 1.33 6.91 2.00
C CYS A 156 2.39 8.00 2.16
N PHE A 157 3.31 7.87 3.11
CA PHE A 157 4.36 8.88 3.28
C PHE A 157 5.59 8.55 2.43
N SER A 158 6.12 9.57 1.74
CA SER A 158 7.36 9.46 0.98
C SER A 158 8.58 9.41 1.90
N SER A 159 9.71 8.90 1.40
CA SER A 159 10.93 8.61 2.16
C SER A 159 11.66 9.83 2.73
N GLY A 160 11.24 11.06 2.41
CA GLY A 160 11.78 12.28 3.03
C GLY A 160 13.25 12.60 2.71
N THR A 161 13.82 12.07 1.62
CA THR A 161 15.23 12.31 1.27
C THR A 161 15.55 13.76 0.88
N THR A 162 14.54 14.52 0.45
CA THR A 162 14.66 15.92 0.02
C THR A 162 13.93 16.90 0.94
N GLY A 163 13.59 16.47 2.16
CA GLY A 163 12.85 17.29 3.13
C GLY A 163 11.88 16.44 3.96
N LYS A 164 10.91 17.08 4.63
CA LYS A 164 9.94 16.33 5.43
C LYS A 164 9.13 15.36 4.54
N PRO A 165 8.81 14.15 5.02
CA PRO A 165 7.92 13.21 4.35
C PRO A 165 6.62 13.88 3.91
N LYS A 166 6.23 13.63 2.64
CA LYS A 166 5.00 14.12 2.03
C LYS A 166 3.97 13.00 1.99
N ALA A 167 2.70 13.33 2.19
CA ALA A 167 1.61 12.36 2.06
C ALA A 167 1.17 12.23 0.59
N VAL A 168 1.29 11.05 0.03
CA VAL A 168 0.88 10.66 -1.33
C VAL A 168 -0.57 10.20 -1.29
N GLU A 169 -1.43 10.79 -2.12
CA GLU A 169 -2.85 10.47 -2.21
C GLU A 169 -3.10 9.27 -3.13
N VAL A 170 -3.37 8.12 -2.54
CA VAL A 170 -3.63 6.88 -3.28
C VAL A 170 -5.14 6.62 -3.36
N PRO A 171 -5.75 6.62 -4.55
CA PRO A 171 -7.17 6.31 -4.72
C PRO A 171 -7.44 4.80 -4.64
N HIS A 172 -8.68 4.41 -4.31
CA HIS A 172 -9.09 3.00 -4.26
C HIS A 172 -8.77 2.24 -5.55
N TYR A 173 -8.99 2.87 -6.70
CA TYR A 173 -8.71 2.29 -8.01
C TYR A 173 -7.23 1.96 -8.21
N ALA A 174 -6.31 2.85 -7.81
CA ALA A 174 -4.88 2.62 -7.97
C ALA A 174 -4.42 1.40 -7.17
N MET A 175 -5.01 1.23 -5.98
CA MET A 175 -4.82 0.07 -5.13
C MET A 175 -5.23 -1.23 -5.79
N VAL A 176 -6.48 -1.29 -6.23
CA VAL A 176 -7.05 -2.48 -6.89
C VAL A 176 -6.31 -2.78 -8.19
N ALA A 177 -5.96 -1.75 -8.96
CA ALA A 177 -5.19 -1.86 -10.19
C ALA A 177 -3.84 -2.55 -9.94
N ASN A 178 -3.03 -2.04 -9.00
CA ASN A 178 -1.70 -2.59 -8.77
C ASN A 178 -1.74 -4.04 -8.29
N VAL A 179 -2.71 -4.39 -7.44
CA VAL A 179 -2.91 -5.77 -6.98
C VAL A 179 -3.19 -6.71 -8.16
N ILE A 180 -4.06 -6.31 -9.08
CA ILE A 180 -4.36 -7.10 -10.30
C ILE A 180 -3.12 -7.18 -11.19
N GLN A 181 -2.45 -6.06 -11.45
CA GLN A 181 -1.26 -6.01 -12.30
C GLN A 181 -0.13 -6.89 -11.77
N VAL A 182 0.14 -6.82 -10.46
CA VAL A 182 1.15 -7.61 -9.77
C VAL A 182 0.77 -9.09 -9.77
N ALA A 183 -0.49 -9.44 -9.53
CA ALA A 183 -0.94 -10.83 -9.59
C ALA A 183 -0.78 -11.45 -10.99
N LEU A 184 -1.06 -10.68 -12.05
CA LEU A 184 -0.81 -11.09 -13.43
C LEU A 184 0.70 -11.22 -13.73
N ALA A 185 1.51 -10.34 -13.14
CA ALA A 185 2.95 -10.29 -13.37
C ALA A 185 3.76 -11.30 -12.55
N ILE A 186 3.33 -11.73 -11.36
CA ILE A 186 4.13 -12.59 -10.46
C ILE A 186 4.04 -14.09 -10.78
N GLY A 187 3.01 -14.55 -11.51
CA GLY A 187 2.91 -15.90 -12.08
C GLY A 187 3.70 -17.00 -11.34
N SER A 188 4.67 -17.63 -12.02
CA SER A 188 5.69 -18.47 -11.40
C SER A 188 6.97 -17.66 -11.21
N ALA A 189 7.08 -16.94 -10.10
CA ALA A 189 8.18 -16.02 -9.85
C ALA A 189 9.56 -16.67 -10.09
N PRO A 190 10.51 -15.96 -10.72
CA PRO A 190 11.86 -16.47 -10.95
C PRO A 190 12.60 -16.74 -9.64
N ARG A 191 13.64 -17.58 -9.70
CA ARG A 191 14.55 -17.75 -8.56
C ARG A 191 15.42 -16.50 -8.43
N TYR A 192 15.30 -15.83 -7.28
CA TYR A 192 16.16 -14.73 -6.90
C TYR A 192 17.48 -15.24 -6.33
N VAL A 193 18.57 -14.61 -6.73
CA VAL A 193 19.91 -14.80 -6.15
C VAL A 193 20.40 -13.50 -5.51
N PRO A 194 21.40 -13.55 -4.59
CA PRO A 194 21.96 -12.34 -4.01
C PRO A 194 22.43 -11.35 -5.09
N GLY A 195 21.98 -10.10 -5.01
CA GLY A 195 22.29 -9.03 -5.97
C GLY A 195 21.21 -8.77 -7.02
N ASP A 196 20.17 -9.59 -7.08
CA ASP A 196 19.02 -9.33 -7.97
C ASP A 196 18.18 -8.16 -7.47
N VAL A 197 17.63 -7.40 -8.41
CA VAL A 197 16.57 -6.41 -8.14
C VAL A 197 15.24 -7.06 -8.55
N ALA A 198 14.31 -7.16 -7.60
CA ALA A 198 13.05 -7.88 -7.81
C ALA A 198 11.88 -6.97 -8.24
N LEU A 199 11.96 -5.68 -7.93
CA LEU A 199 10.85 -4.74 -8.05
C LEU A 199 11.37 -3.32 -8.30
N GLY A 200 10.73 -2.62 -9.23
CA GLY A 200 10.87 -1.20 -9.44
C GLY A 200 9.55 -0.47 -9.20
N GLY A 201 9.59 0.63 -8.44
CA GLY A 201 8.44 1.49 -8.22
C GLY A 201 8.66 2.51 -7.12
N LEU A 202 7.65 3.34 -6.89
CA LEU A 202 7.64 4.44 -5.95
C LEU A 202 6.33 4.48 -5.16
N THR A 203 6.29 5.27 -4.10
CA THR A 203 5.06 5.51 -3.33
C THR A 203 3.97 6.09 -4.24
N GLU A 204 4.35 6.98 -5.15
CA GLU A 204 3.51 7.68 -6.13
C GLU A 204 2.95 6.76 -7.23
N THR A 205 3.51 5.56 -7.38
CA THR A 205 3.01 4.53 -8.32
C THR A 205 2.22 3.42 -7.63
N PHE A 206 1.93 3.59 -6.34
CA PHE A 206 1.28 2.62 -5.47
C PHE A 206 1.94 1.22 -5.56
N THR A 207 3.23 1.12 -5.23
CA THR A 207 4.05 -0.11 -5.17
C THR A 207 4.88 -0.38 -6.42
N ALA A 208 4.41 -1.18 -7.37
CA ALA A 208 5.26 -1.68 -8.47
C ALA A 208 4.86 -1.07 -9.81
N VAL A 209 5.86 -0.78 -10.65
CA VAL A 209 5.69 -0.53 -12.10
C VAL A 209 6.47 -1.51 -12.95
N ALA A 210 7.48 -2.17 -12.37
CA ALA A 210 8.26 -3.22 -13.00
C ALA A 210 8.57 -4.35 -12.02
N LEU A 211 8.61 -5.57 -12.54
CA LEU A 211 8.93 -6.80 -11.82
C LEU A 211 9.79 -7.71 -12.70
N SER A 212 10.55 -8.61 -12.10
CA SER A 212 11.29 -9.63 -12.85
C SER A 212 10.37 -10.43 -13.78
N SER A 213 10.84 -10.72 -15.00
CA SER A 213 10.04 -11.42 -16.01
C SER A 213 9.81 -12.89 -15.62
N ASN A 214 8.56 -13.35 -15.78
CA ASN A 214 8.20 -14.76 -15.62
C ASN A 214 8.78 -15.68 -16.70
N ASP A 215 9.20 -15.12 -17.85
CA ASP A 215 9.80 -15.90 -18.93
C ASP A 215 11.27 -16.26 -18.65
N GLN A 216 11.83 -15.74 -17.55
CA GLN A 216 13.20 -15.97 -17.15
C GLN A 216 13.27 -16.89 -15.93
N LYS A 217 14.22 -17.83 -15.92
CA LYS A 217 14.45 -18.71 -14.75
C LYS A 217 15.25 -18.03 -13.63
N ILE A 218 16.03 -17.01 -13.99
CA ILE A 218 16.93 -16.24 -13.12
C ILE A 218 16.73 -14.77 -13.51
N ALA A 219 16.60 -13.88 -12.53
CA ALA A 219 16.46 -12.45 -12.80
C ALA A 219 17.72 -11.90 -13.47
N THR A 220 17.56 -10.80 -14.22
CA THR A 220 18.71 -10.12 -14.83
C THR A 220 19.38 -9.24 -13.76
N PRO A 221 20.67 -9.46 -13.43
CA PRO A 221 21.35 -8.69 -12.40
C PRO A 221 21.27 -7.18 -12.68
N ALA A 222 21.03 -6.39 -11.63
CA ALA A 222 20.89 -4.94 -11.67
C ALA A 222 19.73 -4.39 -12.56
N SER A 223 18.82 -5.25 -13.04
CA SER A 223 17.62 -4.81 -13.75
C SER A 223 16.41 -4.79 -12.82
N ALA A 224 15.60 -3.72 -12.87
CA ALA A 224 14.31 -3.67 -12.18
C ALA A 224 13.20 -4.53 -12.84
N GLY A 225 13.56 -5.28 -13.88
CA GLY A 225 12.67 -6.20 -14.59
C GLY A 225 11.97 -5.57 -15.79
N VAL A 226 10.77 -6.05 -16.09
CA VAL A 226 9.92 -5.58 -17.19
C VAL A 226 8.68 -4.87 -16.64
N LEU A 227 8.10 -3.97 -17.42
CA LEU A 227 6.89 -3.25 -17.01
C LEU A 227 5.73 -4.22 -16.75
N ILE A 228 4.99 -3.99 -15.66
CA ILE A 228 3.78 -4.75 -15.35
C ILE A 228 2.61 -4.32 -16.27
N PRO A 229 1.60 -5.18 -16.50
CA PRO A 229 0.53 -4.92 -17.47
C PRO A 229 -0.13 -3.56 -17.30
N GLY A 230 -0.35 -2.81 -18.39
CA GLY A 230 -1.00 -1.49 -18.34
C GLY A 230 -0.11 -0.32 -17.92
N ILE A 231 1.16 -0.55 -17.57
CA ILE A 231 2.16 0.51 -17.45
C ILE A 231 2.75 0.83 -18.82
N VAL A 232 2.92 2.12 -19.10
CA VAL A 232 3.66 2.67 -20.23
C VAL A 232 4.77 3.54 -19.68
N ALA A 233 5.99 3.38 -20.20
CA ALA A 233 7.13 4.17 -19.80
C ALA A 233 7.81 4.86 -20.98
N ARG A 234 8.60 5.90 -20.70
CA ARG A 234 9.54 6.49 -21.65
C ARG A 234 10.77 6.97 -20.89
N VAL A 235 11.90 6.98 -21.57
CA VAL A 235 13.15 7.51 -21.02
C VAL A 235 13.44 8.85 -21.70
N VAL A 236 13.57 9.91 -20.90
CA VAL A 236 13.75 11.29 -21.39
C VAL A 236 15.15 11.78 -21.01
N LYS A 237 15.90 12.26 -21.97
CA LYS A 237 17.23 12.84 -21.76
C LYS A 237 17.12 14.23 -21.12
N PRO A 238 18.22 14.78 -20.55
CA PRO A 238 18.22 16.14 -19.99
C PRO A 238 17.82 17.24 -20.98
N ASP A 239 17.97 17.03 -22.29
CA ASP A 239 17.56 17.95 -23.34
C ASP A 239 16.06 17.83 -23.73
N GLY A 240 15.30 16.97 -23.04
CA GLY A 240 13.88 16.71 -23.28
C GLY A 240 13.61 15.72 -24.42
N THR A 241 14.64 15.24 -25.13
CA THR A 241 14.48 14.24 -26.20
C THR A 241 14.33 12.83 -25.64
N LEU A 242 13.77 11.92 -26.44
CA LEU A 242 13.65 10.51 -26.03
C LEU A 242 15.00 9.80 -26.15
N ALA A 243 15.33 9.02 -25.11
CA ALA A 243 16.49 8.15 -25.12
C ALA A 243 16.25 6.92 -26.02
N LYS A 244 17.32 6.47 -26.69
CA LYS A 244 17.36 5.20 -27.42
C LYS A 244 17.66 4.05 -26.46
N LEU A 245 17.52 2.82 -26.95
CA LEU A 245 17.92 1.63 -26.20
C LEU A 245 19.38 1.75 -25.74
N GLY A 246 19.60 1.57 -24.43
CA GLY A 246 20.92 1.65 -23.80
C GLY A 246 21.38 3.07 -23.44
N GLU A 247 20.64 4.12 -23.79
CA GLU A 247 20.95 5.48 -23.39
C GLU A 247 20.28 5.84 -22.05
N PRO A 248 21.01 6.47 -21.10
CA PRO A 248 20.44 6.88 -19.82
C PRO A 248 19.51 8.09 -19.96
N GLY A 249 18.59 8.22 -19.02
CA GLY A 249 17.69 9.37 -18.89
C GLY A 249 16.70 9.19 -17.73
N GLU A 250 15.78 10.12 -17.59
CA GLU A 250 14.68 10.09 -16.62
C GLU A 250 13.59 9.13 -17.09
N LEU A 251 13.20 8.20 -16.21
CA LEU A 251 12.11 7.26 -16.47
C LEU A 251 10.78 7.91 -16.10
N LEU A 252 9.96 8.20 -17.10
CA LEU A 252 8.59 8.67 -16.92
C LEU A 252 7.62 7.52 -17.14
N VAL A 253 6.72 7.30 -16.19
CA VAL A 253 5.74 6.21 -16.21
C VAL A 253 4.32 6.76 -16.15
N ARG A 254 3.39 6.05 -16.80
CA ARG A 254 1.94 6.27 -16.67
C ARG A 254 1.22 4.93 -16.64
N GLY A 255 0.10 4.88 -15.92
CA GLY A 255 -0.71 3.68 -15.83
C GLY A 255 -1.85 3.81 -14.82
N PRO A 256 -2.58 2.71 -14.55
CA PRO A 256 -3.76 2.75 -13.69
C PRO A 256 -3.46 2.85 -12.19
N SER A 257 -2.24 2.52 -11.73
CA SER A 257 -1.85 2.55 -10.31
C SER A 257 -1.26 3.87 -9.82
N MET A 258 -1.34 4.95 -10.61
CA MET A 258 -0.76 6.24 -10.22
C MET A 258 -1.53 6.87 -9.06
N ALA A 259 -0.81 7.47 -8.13
CA ALA A 259 -1.37 8.36 -7.13
C ALA A 259 -1.97 9.62 -7.77
N LEU A 260 -2.83 10.32 -7.03
CA LEU A 260 -3.42 11.58 -7.46
C LEU A 260 -2.43 12.75 -7.36
N GLY A 261 -1.42 12.62 -6.50
CA GLY A 261 -0.45 13.66 -6.18
C GLY A 261 -0.14 13.67 -4.69
N TYR A 262 0.36 14.80 -4.20
CA TYR A 262 0.65 14.99 -2.79
C TYR A 262 -0.48 15.75 -2.07
N TYR A 263 -0.95 15.20 -0.95
CA TYR A 263 -2.03 15.75 -0.15
C TYR A 263 -1.69 17.17 0.31
N LYS A 264 -2.58 18.12 -0.01
CA LYS A 264 -2.43 19.55 0.28
C LYS A 264 -1.12 20.16 -0.24
N ASN A 265 -0.57 19.61 -1.32
CA ASN A 265 0.66 20.11 -1.92
C ASN A 265 0.59 20.04 -3.46
N PRO A 266 -0.17 20.95 -4.11
CA PRO A 266 -0.42 20.91 -5.55
C PRO A 266 0.79 21.32 -6.42
N GLU A 267 1.83 21.90 -5.83
CA GLU A 267 3.05 22.36 -6.55
C GLU A 267 4.13 21.27 -6.66
N ALA A 268 3.95 20.15 -5.96
CA ALA A 268 4.95 19.10 -5.81
C ALA A 268 4.88 17.99 -6.88
#